data_AF-A0A972L351-F1
#
_entry.id   AF-A0A972L351-F1
#
_cell.length_a   1.000
_cell.length_b   1.000
_cell.length_c   1.000
_cell.angle_alpha   90.00
_cell.angle_beta   90.00
_cell.angle_gamma   90.00
#
_symmetry.space_group_name_H-M   'P 1'
#
loop_
_entity.id
_entity.type
_entity.pdbx_description
1 polymer ?
#
loop_
_entity_poly.entity_id
_entity_poly.type
_entity_poly.pdbx_seq_one_letter_code
_entity_poly.pdbx_strand_id
1 'polypeptide(L)'
;MKKIIIIMLIAFGYQLNVYSQFQLIADTQTNSRIIELNDGNLKLMNTDLKHKTVSINNIDNTPWKSFKLNIGKSQDLYNLQLLDLSANQHDSTHLFLLYSTYRSELMPIEDFSEKFHGSLTLTITNTKGDMLLFVDKAADYKILGSYPKSKLIVYKLKRHGFKSRRNVEIYNLNNYSLSL
;
A
#
# COMPACT_ATOMS: atom_id res chain seq x y z
N MET A 1 -21.99 -36.74 -47.13
CA MET A 1 -21.99 -35.31 -46.76
C MET A 1 -22.35 -35.06 -45.29
N LYS A 2 -23.50 -35.53 -44.76
CA LYS A 2 -23.91 -35.29 -43.36
C LYS A 2 -22.86 -35.69 -42.29
N LYS A 3 -22.12 -36.79 -42.50
CA LYS A 3 -21.07 -37.26 -41.57
C LYS A 3 -19.84 -36.34 -41.52
N ILE A 4 -19.49 -35.65 -42.62
CA ILE A 4 -18.33 -34.76 -42.70
C ILE A 4 -18.59 -33.46 -41.92
N ILE A 5 -19.83 -32.96 -42.01
CA ILE A 5 -20.26 -31.75 -41.30
C ILE A 5 -20.17 -31.93 -39.78
N ILE A 6 -20.55 -33.11 -39.28
CA ILE A 6 -20.49 -33.44 -37.85
C ILE A 6 -19.02 -33.47 -37.37
N ILE A 7 -18.10 -34.03 -38.16
CA ILE A 7 -16.67 -34.08 -37.81
C ILE A 7 -16.07 -32.67 -37.78
N MET A 8 -16.45 -31.79 -38.72
CA MET A 8 -16.02 -30.38 -38.71
C MET A 8 -16.54 -29.62 -37.49
N LEU A 9 -17.78 -29.84 -37.08
CA LEU A 9 -18.36 -29.20 -35.89
C LEU A 9 -17.67 -29.64 -34.59
N ILE A 10 -17.32 -30.93 -34.47
CA ILE A 10 -16.59 -31.45 -33.31
C ILE A 10 -15.15 -30.88 -33.28
N ALA A 11 -14.48 -30.80 -34.43
CA ALA A 11 -13.15 -30.20 -34.53
C ALA A 11 -13.15 -28.70 -34.18
N PHE A 12 -14.20 -27.96 -34.60
CA PHE A 12 -14.35 -26.55 -34.26
C PHE A 12 -14.61 -26.32 -32.76
N GLY A 13 -15.44 -27.17 -32.14
CA GLY A 13 -15.68 -27.14 -30.69
C GLY A 13 -14.43 -27.44 -29.86
N TYR A 14 -13.53 -28.30 -30.36
CA TYR A 14 -12.26 -28.60 -29.68
C TYR A 14 -11.29 -27.41 -29.69
N GLN A 15 -11.28 -26.59 -30.75
CA GLN A 15 -10.40 -25.42 -30.81
C GLN A 15 -10.83 -24.29 -29.86
N LEU A 16 -12.13 -24.15 -29.57
CA LEU A 16 -12.61 -23.13 -28.62
C LEU A 16 -12.22 -23.43 -27.16
N ASN A 17 -12.01 -24.69 -26.80
CA ASN A 17 -11.60 -25.07 -25.44
C ASN A 17 -10.12 -24.79 -25.14
N VAL A 18 -9.26 -24.66 -26.16
CA VAL A 18 -7.81 -24.42 -25.97
C VAL A 18 -7.52 -22.96 -25.57
N TYR A 19 -8.44 -22.03 -25.85
CA TYR A 19 -8.24 -20.59 -25.58
C TYR A 19 -8.89 -20.07 -24.29
N SER A 20 -9.56 -20.91 -23.49
CA SER A 20 -10.32 -20.42 -22.32
C SER A 20 -9.60 -20.55 -20.96
N GLN A 21 -8.31 -20.89 -20.94
CA GLN A 21 -7.53 -20.84 -19.70
C GLN A 21 -6.89 -19.46 -19.55
N PHE A 22 -7.69 -18.46 -19.16
CA PHE A 22 -7.15 -17.30 -18.46
C PHE A 22 -6.56 -17.80 -17.13
N GLN A 23 -5.27 -18.16 -17.15
CA GLN A 23 -4.52 -18.31 -15.92
C GLN A 23 -4.35 -16.91 -15.34
N LEU A 24 -5.14 -16.59 -14.31
CA LEU A 24 -4.85 -15.48 -13.42
C LEU A 24 -3.55 -15.83 -12.70
N ILE A 25 -2.42 -15.46 -13.28
CA ILE A 25 -1.13 -15.48 -12.59
C ILE A 25 -1.22 -14.34 -11.57
N ALA A 26 -1.71 -14.67 -10.37
CA ALA A 26 -1.62 -13.77 -9.23
C ALA A 26 -0.13 -13.66 -8.86
N ASP A 27 0.58 -12.73 -9.48
CA ASP A 27 1.89 -12.32 -9.02
C ASP A 27 1.70 -11.61 -7.68
N THR A 28 1.80 -12.38 -6.59
CA THR A 28 1.62 -11.94 -5.20
C THR A 28 2.48 -10.73 -4.79
N GLN A 29 3.43 -10.30 -5.63
CA GLN A 29 4.33 -9.18 -5.37
C GLN A 29 3.85 -7.84 -5.93
N THR A 30 2.86 -7.86 -6.82
CA THR A 30 2.24 -6.65 -7.36
C THR A 30 0.80 -6.54 -6.89
N ASN A 31 0.54 -5.53 -6.05
CA ASN A 31 -0.81 -5.22 -5.60
C ASN A 31 -1.31 -3.98 -6.35
N SER A 32 -2.32 -4.19 -7.20
CA SER A 32 -2.97 -3.18 -8.00
C SER A 32 -4.33 -2.85 -7.39
N ARG A 33 -4.60 -1.58 -7.14
CA ARG A 33 -5.91 -1.10 -6.69
C ARG A 33 -6.29 0.22 -7.34
N ILE A 34 -7.58 0.44 -7.51
CA ILE A 34 -8.12 1.73 -7.92
C ILE A 34 -8.18 2.64 -6.69
N ILE A 35 -7.75 3.87 -6.85
CA ILE A 35 -7.86 4.93 -5.85
C ILE A 35 -8.62 6.12 -6.44
N GLU A 36 -9.39 6.80 -5.60
CA GLU A 36 -10.02 8.07 -5.94
C GLU A 36 -9.21 9.19 -5.30
N LEU A 37 -8.86 10.20 -6.09
CA LEU A 37 -8.19 11.41 -5.61
C LEU A 37 -9.23 12.40 -5.05
N ASN A 38 -8.76 13.43 -4.34
CA ASN A 38 -9.65 14.43 -3.75
C ASN A 38 -10.48 15.21 -4.79
N ASP A 39 -10.01 15.31 -6.02
CA ASP A 39 -10.72 15.94 -7.14
C ASP A 39 -11.74 15.00 -7.82
N GLY A 40 -11.94 13.79 -7.28
CA GLY A 40 -12.82 12.75 -7.84
C GLY A 40 -12.20 11.94 -8.97
N ASN A 41 -10.96 12.25 -9.39
CA ASN A 41 -10.30 11.49 -10.44
C ASN A 41 -9.86 10.11 -9.94
N LEU A 42 -10.25 9.08 -10.69
CA LEU A 42 -9.82 7.71 -10.42
C LEU A 42 -8.43 7.45 -11.04
N LYS A 43 -7.57 6.79 -10.28
CA LYS A 43 -6.22 6.38 -10.69
C LYS A 43 -5.97 4.91 -10.36
N LEU A 44 -5.05 4.29 -11.08
CA LEU A 44 -4.55 2.95 -10.78
C LEU A 44 -3.28 3.06 -9.94
N MET A 45 -3.28 2.49 -8.75
CA MET A 45 -2.12 2.43 -7.85
C MET A 45 -1.54 1.02 -7.85
N ASN A 46 -0.28 0.89 -8.27
CA ASN A 46 0.46 -0.35 -8.38
C ASN A 46 1.62 -0.34 -7.39
N THR A 47 1.70 -1.34 -6.53
CA THR A 47 2.80 -1.48 -5.57
C THR A 47 3.74 -2.57 -6.02
N ASP A 48 5.03 -2.25 -6.17
CA ASP A 48 6.10 -3.19 -6.50
C ASP A 48 7.06 -3.26 -5.31
N LEU A 49 6.91 -4.29 -4.48
CA LEU A 49 7.73 -4.48 -3.28
C LEU A 49 9.17 -4.88 -3.60
N LYS A 50 9.42 -5.49 -4.77
CA LYS A 50 10.75 -5.92 -5.20
C LYS A 50 11.61 -4.70 -5.54
N HIS A 51 11.06 -3.76 -6.28
CA HIS A 51 11.73 -2.51 -6.63
C HIS A 51 11.50 -1.39 -5.61
N LYS A 52 10.67 -1.64 -4.58
CA LYS A 52 10.30 -0.69 -3.53
C LYS A 52 9.72 0.59 -4.12
N THR A 53 8.75 0.44 -5.01
CA THR A 53 8.10 1.54 -5.69
C THR A 53 6.58 1.43 -5.61
N VAL A 54 5.92 2.57 -5.57
CA VAL A 54 4.47 2.67 -5.81
C VAL A 54 4.28 3.57 -7.01
N SER A 55 3.71 3.03 -8.07
CA SER A 55 3.40 3.76 -9.30
C SER A 55 1.91 4.05 -9.34
N ILE A 56 1.57 5.30 -9.63
CA ILE A 56 0.22 5.76 -9.85
C ILE A 56 0.09 6.12 -11.32
N ASN A 57 -0.83 5.46 -11.99
CA ASN A 57 -1.13 5.65 -13.40
C ASN A 57 -2.57 6.17 -13.55
N ASN A 58 -2.86 6.78 -14.69
CA ASN A 58 -4.23 7.01 -15.12
C ASN A 58 -4.92 5.66 -15.39
N ILE A 59 -6.26 5.66 -15.49
CA ILE A 59 -7.02 4.42 -15.80
C ILE A 59 -6.61 3.81 -17.14
N ASP A 60 -6.20 4.62 -18.10
CA ASP A 60 -5.63 4.17 -19.39
C ASP A 60 -4.18 3.63 -19.27
N ASN A 61 -3.70 3.44 -18.05
CA ASN A 61 -2.38 2.96 -17.67
C ASN A 61 -1.21 3.90 -18.06
N THR A 62 -1.48 5.15 -18.46
CA THR A 62 -0.42 6.13 -18.68
C THR A 62 0.21 6.57 -17.34
N PRO A 63 1.55 6.68 -17.24
CA PRO A 63 2.21 7.04 -15.99
C PRO A 63 1.81 8.44 -15.51
N TRP A 64 1.55 8.58 -14.21
CA TRP A 64 1.25 9.88 -13.60
C TRP A 64 2.25 10.26 -12.51
N LYS A 65 2.42 9.42 -11.49
CA LYS A 65 3.38 9.64 -10.41
C LYS A 65 4.01 8.34 -9.93
N SER A 66 5.19 8.45 -9.32
CA SER A 66 5.85 7.32 -8.66
C SER A 66 6.41 7.77 -7.32
N PHE A 67 6.39 6.84 -6.37
CA PHE A 67 6.91 7.00 -5.02
C PHE A 67 7.93 5.93 -4.75
N LYS A 68 9.04 6.30 -4.13
CA LYS A 68 10.01 5.35 -3.61
C LYS A 68 9.66 4.98 -2.18
N LEU A 69 9.52 3.68 -1.92
CA LEU A 69 9.30 3.12 -0.60
C LEU A 69 10.63 3.01 0.15
N ASN A 70 10.69 3.57 1.36
CA ASN A 70 11.82 3.38 2.27
C ASN A 70 11.47 2.27 3.28
N ILE A 71 11.59 1.02 2.83
CA ILE A 71 11.28 -0.18 3.62
C ILE A 71 12.55 -1.03 3.76
N GLY A 72 12.84 -1.50 4.97
CA GLY A 72 13.97 -2.40 5.25
C GLY A 72 13.81 -3.78 4.59
N LYS A 73 14.91 -4.53 4.44
CA LYS A 73 14.86 -5.89 3.84
C LYS A 73 14.04 -6.90 4.65
N SER A 74 13.90 -6.69 5.96
CA SER A 74 13.21 -7.57 6.91
C SER A 74 11.83 -7.05 7.32
N GLN A 75 11.28 -6.12 6.54
CA GLN A 75 10.02 -5.45 6.83
C GLN A 75 9.01 -5.76 5.72
N ASP A 76 7.83 -6.20 6.12
CA ASP A 76 6.70 -6.43 5.22
C ASP A 76 5.80 -5.19 5.18
N LEU A 77 5.32 -4.81 4.00
CA LEU A 77 4.33 -3.75 3.88
C LEU A 77 2.98 -4.27 4.39
N TYR A 78 2.46 -3.63 5.44
CA TYR A 78 1.19 -4.02 6.07
C TYR A 78 0.00 -3.21 5.54
N ASN A 79 0.18 -1.88 5.43
CA ASN A 79 -0.86 -0.98 4.92
C ASN A 79 -0.19 0.16 4.16
N LEU A 80 -0.93 0.71 3.19
CA LEU A 80 -0.49 1.74 2.26
C LEU A 80 -1.68 2.64 1.95
N GLN A 81 -1.50 3.95 2.03
CA GLN A 81 -2.51 4.96 1.72
C GLN A 81 -1.86 6.16 1.03
N LEU A 82 -2.53 6.69 0.02
CA LEU A 82 -2.15 7.96 -0.58
C LEU A 82 -2.75 9.09 0.24
N LEU A 83 -1.93 10.06 0.62
CA LEU A 83 -2.35 11.28 1.29
C LEU A 83 -2.17 12.46 0.35
N ASP A 84 -3.22 13.24 0.20
CA ASP A 84 -3.17 14.53 -0.46
C ASP A 84 -3.23 15.63 0.59
N LEU A 85 -2.11 16.34 0.74
CA LEU A 85 -1.96 17.47 1.65
C LEU A 85 -1.85 18.79 0.87
N SER A 86 -2.51 18.88 -0.28
CA SER A 86 -2.61 20.12 -1.07
C SER A 86 -3.68 21.06 -0.50
N ALA A 87 -3.33 22.36 -0.38
CA ALA A 87 -4.28 23.40 0.01
C ALA A 87 -5.36 23.65 -1.02
N ASN A 88 -5.03 23.39 -2.29
CA ASN A 88 -5.96 23.35 -3.40
C ASN A 88 -6.09 21.91 -3.85
N GLN A 89 -7.28 21.32 -3.70
CA GLN A 89 -7.58 19.93 -4.09
C GLN A 89 -7.35 19.64 -5.59
N HIS A 90 -7.11 20.67 -6.40
CA HIS A 90 -6.77 20.56 -7.82
C HIS A 90 -5.26 20.58 -8.10
N ASP A 91 -4.42 20.91 -7.13
CA ASP A 91 -2.97 20.95 -7.31
C ASP A 91 -2.34 19.71 -6.68
N SER A 92 -2.33 18.62 -7.44
CA SER A 92 -1.84 17.31 -7.01
C SER A 92 -0.33 17.27 -6.75
N THR A 93 0.37 18.40 -6.72
CA THR A 93 1.81 18.50 -6.44
C THR A 93 2.19 17.95 -5.06
N HIS A 94 1.32 18.07 -4.06
CA HIS A 94 1.61 17.77 -2.64
C HIS A 94 1.04 16.41 -2.19
N LEU A 95 1.39 15.36 -2.94
CA LEU A 95 1.01 13.99 -2.62
C LEU A 95 2.10 13.30 -1.80
N PHE A 96 1.67 12.58 -0.77
CA PHE A 96 2.50 11.84 0.15
C PHE A 96 1.98 10.41 0.29
N LEU A 97 2.88 9.52 0.66
CA LEU A 97 2.55 8.14 0.89
C LEU A 97 2.61 7.86 2.39
N LEU A 98 1.48 7.47 2.98
CA LEU A 98 1.41 6.95 4.34
C LEU A 98 1.40 5.44 4.28
N TYR A 99 2.35 4.80 4.93
CA TYR A 99 2.40 3.35 4.97
C TYR A 99 2.84 2.83 6.33
N SER A 100 2.39 1.63 6.66
CA SER A 100 2.86 0.90 7.83
C SER A 100 3.61 -0.35 7.40
N THR A 101 4.76 -0.59 8.03
CA THR A 101 5.52 -1.83 7.87
C THR A 101 5.46 -2.66 9.13
N TYR A 102 5.49 -3.98 8.96
CA TYR A 102 5.57 -4.94 10.05
C TYR A 102 6.93 -5.60 10.02
N ARG A 103 7.58 -5.67 11.19
CA ARG A 103 8.78 -6.50 11.38
C ARG A 103 8.48 -7.58 12.40
N SER A 104 8.68 -8.83 11.99
CA SER A 104 8.72 -9.96 12.91
C SER A 104 10.12 -10.06 13.52
N GLU A 105 10.22 -10.04 14.84
CA GLU A 105 11.46 -10.33 15.55
C GLU A 105 11.42 -11.79 16.01
N LEU A 106 12.29 -12.63 15.43
CA LEU A 106 12.52 -13.98 15.93
C LEU A 106 13.40 -13.86 17.18
N MET A 107 12.88 -14.27 18.35
CA MET A 107 13.72 -14.41 19.53
C MET A 107 14.57 -15.70 19.44
N PRO A 108 15.78 -15.69 20.04
CA PRO A 108 16.54 -16.92 20.23
C PRO A 108 15.73 -17.94 21.05
N ILE A 109 15.92 -19.20 20.69
CA ILE A 109 15.10 -20.39 20.97
C ILE A 109 14.90 -20.72 22.47
N GLU A 110 15.56 -20.01 23.39
CA GLU A 110 15.60 -20.40 24.81
C GLU A 110 14.35 -20.05 25.64
N ASP A 111 13.43 -19.22 25.13
CA ASP A 111 12.26 -18.76 25.90
C ASP A 111 10.93 -18.98 25.13
N PHE A 112 10.56 -20.25 24.94
CA PHE A 112 9.36 -20.69 24.21
C PHE A 112 8.02 -20.35 24.89
N SER A 113 8.03 -19.66 26.04
CA SER A 113 6.81 -19.53 26.83
C SER A 113 5.84 -18.48 26.29
N GLU A 114 6.27 -17.34 25.75
CA GLU A 114 5.32 -16.35 25.25
C GLU A 114 5.92 -15.36 24.25
N LYS A 115 5.18 -15.14 23.15
CA LYS A 115 5.08 -13.93 22.30
C LYS A 115 5.94 -13.91 21.03
N PHE A 116 5.24 -14.14 19.92
CA PHE A 116 5.56 -13.43 18.67
C PHE A 116 5.64 -11.92 18.97
N HIS A 117 6.82 -11.37 18.79
CA HIS A 117 7.10 -9.95 18.96
C HIS A 117 7.13 -9.29 17.58
N GLY A 118 6.07 -8.56 17.29
CA GLY A 118 5.95 -7.74 16.09
C GLY A 118 5.96 -6.26 16.44
N SER A 119 6.66 -5.45 15.64
CA SER A 119 6.57 -3.99 15.70
C SER A 119 6.01 -3.46 14.39
N LEU A 120 4.91 -2.73 14.47
CA LEU A 120 4.41 -1.92 13.37
C LEU A 120 5.12 -0.56 13.40
N THR A 121 5.63 -0.13 12.26
CA THR A 121 6.21 1.20 12.05
C THR A 121 5.32 1.96 11.10
N LEU A 122 5.06 3.24 11.37
CA LEU A 122 4.31 4.12 10.49
C LEU A 122 5.23 5.15 9.85
N THR A 123 5.12 5.34 8.55
CA THR A 123 5.99 6.23 7.77
C THR A 123 5.17 7.10 6.83
N ILE A 124 5.53 8.38 6.73
CA ILE A 124 5.09 9.27 5.63
C ILE A 124 6.29 9.62 4.77
N THR A 125 6.21 9.41 3.46
CA THR A 125 7.22 9.82 2.48
C THR A 125 6.66 10.72 1.38
N ASN A 126 7.52 11.56 0.80
CA ASN A 126 7.22 12.25 -0.46
C ASN A 126 7.48 11.33 -1.68
N THR A 127 7.33 11.87 -2.89
CA THR A 127 7.57 11.15 -4.16
C THR A 127 9.02 10.68 -4.34
N LYS A 128 10.00 11.42 -3.80
CA LYS A 128 11.43 11.07 -3.85
C LYS A 128 11.80 9.94 -2.89
N GLY A 129 10.92 9.64 -1.93
CA GLY A 129 11.18 8.71 -0.83
C GLY A 129 11.82 9.36 0.38
N ASP A 130 11.87 10.69 0.44
CA ASP A 130 12.32 11.40 1.64
C ASP A 130 11.29 11.17 2.75
N MET A 131 11.79 10.77 3.91
CA MET A 131 10.97 10.43 5.07
C MET A 131 10.61 11.70 5.84
N LEU A 132 9.33 12.03 5.88
CA LEU A 132 8.81 13.21 6.56
C LEU A 132 8.37 12.91 7.98
N LEU A 133 7.83 11.71 8.18
CA LEU A 133 7.43 11.21 9.48
C LEU A 133 7.84 9.75 9.62
N PHE A 134 8.35 9.40 10.80
CA PHE A 134 8.66 8.05 11.21
C PHE A 134 8.17 7.84 12.64
N VAL A 135 7.31 6.86 12.84
CA VAL A 135 6.80 6.49 14.16
C VAL A 135 6.98 5.00 14.37
N ASP A 136 7.96 4.65 15.21
CA ASP A 136 8.17 3.27 15.65
C ASP A 136 7.07 2.81 16.62
N LYS A 137 6.79 1.50 16.64
CA LYS A 137 5.80 0.83 17.50
C LYS A 137 4.39 1.43 17.39
N ALA A 138 4.02 1.90 16.20
CA ALA A 138 2.69 2.39 15.85
C ALA A 138 1.71 1.23 15.74
N ALA A 139 0.96 0.96 16.80
CA ALA A 139 -0.04 -0.10 16.85
C ALA A 139 -1.16 0.11 15.82
N ASP A 140 -1.60 1.37 15.68
CA ASP A 140 -2.70 1.78 14.83
C ASP A 140 -2.61 3.30 14.59
N TYR A 141 -3.35 3.82 13.61
CA TYR A 141 -3.44 5.24 13.35
C TYR A 141 -4.82 5.65 12.86
N LYS A 142 -5.14 6.93 13.06
CA LYS A 142 -6.36 7.55 12.52
C LYS A 142 -6.04 8.95 12.03
N ILE A 143 -6.52 9.27 10.83
CA ILE A 143 -6.50 10.64 10.31
C ILE A 143 -7.82 11.30 10.69
N LEU A 144 -7.75 12.47 11.30
CA LEU A 144 -8.91 13.28 11.66
C LEU A 144 -8.92 14.58 10.85
N GLY A 145 -10.12 14.94 10.38
CA GLY A 145 -10.33 16.14 9.57
C GLY A 145 -9.83 16.00 8.14
N SER A 146 -9.93 17.09 7.40
CA SER A 146 -9.42 17.22 6.03
C SER A 146 -8.29 18.25 6.00
N TYR A 147 -7.38 18.12 5.03
CA TYR A 147 -6.36 19.15 4.81
C TYR A 147 -7.01 20.54 4.63
N PRO A 148 -6.44 21.63 5.15
CA PRO A 148 -5.20 21.69 5.94
C PRO A 148 -5.36 21.23 7.39
N LYS A 149 -6.55 21.20 7.97
CA LYS A 149 -6.69 20.94 9.42
C LYS A 149 -6.53 19.46 9.82
N SER A 150 -5.90 18.63 8.98
CA SER A 150 -5.74 17.21 9.21
C SER A 150 -4.73 16.92 10.32
N LYS A 151 -5.14 16.05 11.24
CA LYS A 151 -4.31 15.54 12.33
C LYS A 151 -4.15 14.04 12.17
N LEU A 152 -2.92 13.56 12.32
CA LEU A 152 -2.64 12.13 12.41
C LEU A 152 -2.52 11.75 13.89
N ILE A 153 -3.44 10.90 14.34
CA ILE A 153 -3.39 10.28 15.66
C ILE A 153 -2.73 8.92 15.50
N VAL A 154 -1.66 8.66 16.24
CA VAL A 154 -0.95 7.38 16.24
C VAL A 154 -1.06 6.75 17.62
N TYR A 155 -1.57 5.52 17.67
CA TYR A 155 -1.64 4.72 18.89
C TYR A 155 -0.39 3.87 18.97
N LYS A 156 0.36 3.95 20.07
CA LYS A 156 1.65 3.25 20.26
C LYS A 156 1.58 2.19 21.33
N LEU A 157 2.31 1.10 21.12
CA LEU A 157 2.56 0.08 22.12
C LEU A 157 3.75 0.51 23.01
N LYS A 158 3.54 0.60 24.33
CA LYS A 158 4.63 0.92 25.28
C LYS A 158 5.64 -0.21 25.49
N ARG A 159 5.23 -1.47 25.26
CA ARG A 159 6.08 -2.67 25.40
C ARG A 159 5.90 -3.59 24.21
N HIS A 160 6.86 -4.49 24.00
CA HIS A 160 6.77 -5.51 22.96
C HIS A 160 5.51 -6.39 23.18
N GLY A 161 4.70 -6.56 22.13
CA GLY A 161 3.44 -7.32 22.16
C GLY A 161 2.16 -6.49 22.42
N PHE A 162 1.01 -7.07 22.06
CA PHE A 162 -0.31 -6.40 22.05
C PHE A 162 -0.94 -6.12 23.43
N LYS A 163 -0.29 -6.53 24.53
CA LYS A 163 -0.84 -6.42 25.90
C LYS A 163 -0.44 -5.13 26.65
N SER A 164 0.15 -4.12 25.99
CA SER A 164 0.75 -2.96 26.67
C SER A 164 -0.12 -1.69 26.70
N ARG A 165 0.09 -0.83 27.71
CA ARG A 165 -0.58 0.47 27.87
C ARG A 165 -0.38 1.32 26.60
N ARG A 166 -1.48 1.81 26.00
CA ARG A 166 -1.44 2.61 24.77
C ARG A 166 -0.99 4.04 25.08
N ASN A 167 0.04 4.51 24.39
CA ASN A 167 0.31 5.94 24.29
C ASN A 167 -0.35 6.48 23.02
N VAL A 168 -0.76 7.74 23.05
CA VAL A 168 -1.31 8.42 21.87
C VAL A 168 -0.37 9.57 21.52
N GLU A 169 0.13 9.58 20.29
CA GLU A 169 0.89 10.70 19.72
C GLU A 169 0.01 11.38 18.66
N ILE A 170 0.01 12.71 18.64
CA ILE A 170 -0.80 13.51 17.72
C ILE A 170 0.13 14.39 16.90
N TYR A 171 0.06 14.25 15.59
CA TYR A 171 0.86 15.01 14.63
C TYR A 171 -0.04 15.92 13.82
N ASN A 172 0.39 17.17 13.63
CA ASN A 172 -0.25 18.11 12.73
C ASN A 172 0.33 17.92 11.33
N LEU A 173 -0.49 17.47 10.37
CA LEU A 173 0.01 17.13 9.04
C LEU A 173 0.41 18.36 8.21
N ASN A 174 -0.07 19.56 8.56
CA ASN A 174 0.35 20.82 7.92
C ASN A 174 1.83 21.11 8.03
N ASN A 175 2.47 20.64 9.10
CA ASN A 175 3.88 20.95 9.32
C ASN A 175 4.78 20.27 8.27
N TYR A 176 4.28 19.23 7.61
CA TYR A 176 5.02 18.46 6.60
C TYR A 176 4.74 18.93 5.16
N SER A 177 3.73 19.79 4.94
CA SER A 177 3.52 20.43 3.63
C SER A 177 4.39 21.68 3.43
N LEU A 178 4.93 22.25 4.52
CA LEU A 178 5.71 23.49 4.50
C LEU A 178 7.23 23.27 4.37
N SER A 179 7.71 22.03 4.44
CA SER A 179 9.15 21.70 4.42
C SER A 179 9.70 21.42 3.01
N LEU A 180 9.06 21.96 1.97
CA LEU A 180 9.46 21.82 0.57
C LEU A 180 9.98 23.15 0.01
#